data_AF-A0A2H0QEB5-F1
#
_entry.id   AF-A0A2H0QEB5-F1
#
_cell.length_a   1.000
_cell.length_b   1.000
_cell.length_c   1.000
_cell.angle_alpha   90.00
_cell.angle_beta   90.00
_cell.angle_gamma   90.00
#
_symmetry.space_group_name_H-M   'P 1'
#
loop_
_entity.id
_entity.type
_entity.pdbx_description
1 polymer ?
#
loop_
_entity_poly.entity_id
_entity_poly.type
_entity_poly.pdbx_seq_one_letter_code
_entity_poly.pdbx_strand_id
1 'polypeptide(L)'
;MTLALFEAFGIEAEYMIVDSDSLNIKSSTENVLRAQNNGDLEDEVEVGEVSWSNELVSHVIEIKGNGPKKDLPKLEKDFHQSLLKINQHLENEKAQLLPTAMHPWMNPYKETKLWPHGSKEIYEAYNRIFNCQGHGWSNLQSVHINLPWKNDEEFGRLHAAVRLVLPLIPGMAASSPIVENHLTSRPDNRLLFYHENQKAVPSITGAVIPEAIFTLQGYQDLLKRIFRDIAPHDPDKILQHQWL
;
A
#
# COMPACT_ATOMS: atom_id res chain seq x y z
N MET A 1 1.72 -2.46 -26.15
CA MET A 1 2.03 -1.06 -26.53
C MET A 1 2.62 -0.41 -25.28
N THR A 2 3.77 0.25 -25.38
CA THR A 2 4.41 0.91 -24.22
C THR A 2 3.86 2.31 -24.06
N LEU A 3 3.46 2.69 -22.84
CA LEU A 3 2.91 4.01 -22.54
C LEU A 3 4.03 5.02 -22.24
N ALA A 4 3.92 6.23 -22.78
CA ALA A 4 4.81 7.35 -22.48
C ALA A 4 4.39 8.08 -21.20
N LEU A 5 5.28 8.91 -20.66
CA LEU A 5 4.99 9.74 -19.49
C LEU A 5 3.66 10.51 -19.64
N PHE A 6 2.82 10.40 -18.60
CA PHE A 6 1.52 11.06 -18.48
C PHE A 6 0.49 10.68 -19.56
N GLU A 7 0.72 9.64 -20.37
CA GLU A 7 -0.31 9.11 -21.28
C GLU A 7 -1.44 8.38 -20.54
N ALA A 8 -1.13 7.87 -19.35
CA ALA A 8 -2.08 7.27 -18.42
C ALA A 8 -1.49 7.29 -17.00
N PHE A 9 -2.33 6.92 -16.03
CA PHE A 9 -2.05 6.90 -14.61
C PHE A 9 -2.61 5.62 -14.00
N GLY A 10 -1.91 5.03 -13.04
CA GLY A 10 -2.49 4.10 -12.09
C GLY A 10 -2.64 4.79 -10.75
N ILE A 11 -3.77 4.61 -10.08
CA ILE A 11 -4.00 5.09 -8.72
C ILE A 11 -4.42 3.88 -7.89
N GLU A 12 -3.88 3.77 -6.69
CA GLU A 12 -4.26 2.80 -5.68
C GLU A 12 -4.51 3.57 -4.37
N ALA A 13 -5.47 3.13 -3.57
CA ALA A 13 -5.77 3.72 -2.27
C ALA A 13 -6.18 2.64 -1.28
N GLU A 14 -5.55 2.67 -0.11
CA GLU A 14 -5.74 1.70 0.96
C GLU A 14 -6.60 2.30 2.08
N TYR A 15 -7.54 1.51 2.59
CA TYR A 15 -8.45 1.91 3.64
C TYR A 15 -8.53 0.84 4.71
N MET A 16 -8.36 1.24 5.97
CA MET A 16 -8.65 0.34 7.08
C MET A 16 -10.16 0.22 7.27
N ILE A 17 -10.58 -0.98 7.67
CA ILE A 17 -11.95 -1.26 8.09
C ILE A 17 -12.00 -1.24 9.61
N VAL A 18 -12.96 -0.50 10.15
CA VAL A 18 -13.16 -0.30 11.58
C VAL A 18 -14.61 -0.51 11.96
N ASP A 19 -14.87 -0.77 13.23
CA ASP A 19 -16.21 -0.76 13.81
C ASP A 19 -16.86 0.62 13.73
N SER A 20 -18.15 0.72 13.42
CA SER A 20 -18.82 1.99 13.17
C SER A 20 -18.97 2.86 14.42
N ASP A 21 -19.05 2.25 15.60
CA ASP A 21 -19.33 2.94 16.86
C ASP A 21 -18.04 3.25 17.63
N SER A 22 -17.14 2.26 17.71
CA SER A 22 -15.90 2.35 18.48
C SER A 22 -14.68 2.75 17.66
N LEU A 23 -14.78 2.64 16.32
CA LEU A 23 -13.66 2.69 15.37
C LEU A 23 -12.53 1.71 15.70
N ASN A 24 -12.76 0.65 16.48
CA ASN A 24 -11.74 -0.38 16.65
C ASN A 24 -11.56 -1.18 15.36
N ILE A 25 -10.35 -1.68 15.11
CA ILE A 25 -10.01 -2.41 13.89
C ILE A 25 -10.92 -3.62 13.68
N LYS A 26 -11.38 -3.81 12.43
CA LYS A 26 -12.14 -4.98 12.00
C LYS A 26 -11.50 -5.65 10.80
N SER A 27 -11.20 -6.94 10.95
CA SER A 27 -10.64 -7.77 9.88
C SER A 27 -11.72 -8.28 8.92
N SER A 28 -12.38 -7.36 8.21
CA SER A 28 -13.55 -7.66 7.38
C SER A 28 -13.28 -7.60 5.87
N THR A 29 -12.03 -7.46 5.43
CA THR A 29 -11.69 -7.39 4.00
C THR A 29 -12.21 -8.62 3.24
N GLU A 30 -12.09 -9.83 3.80
CA GLU A 30 -12.63 -11.05 3.20
C GLU A 30 -14.14 -10.98 2.97
N ASN A 31 -14.89 -10.47 3.95
CA ASN A 31 -16.33 -10.39 3.85
C ASN A 31 -16.75 -9.40 2.76
N VAL A 32 -16.04 -8.27 2.62
CA VAL A 32 -16.28 -7.30 1.54
C VAL A 32 -16.01 -7.92 0.17
N LEU A 33 -14.87 -8.60 -0.01
CA LEU A 33 -14.51 -9.22 -1.28
C LEU A 33 -15.52 -10.32 -1.67
N ARG A 34 -15.90 -11.18 -0.71
CA ARG A 34 -16.94 -12.20 -0.93
C ARG A 34 -18.29 -11.59 -1.27
N ALA A 35 -18.73 -10.58 -0.52
CA ALA A 35 -20.02 -9.92 -0.76
C ALA A 35 -20.06 -9.31 -2.17
N GLN A 36 -18.94 -8.78 -2.64
CA GLN A 36 -18.83 -8.23 -3.99
C GLN A 36 -18.77 -9.31 -5.08
N ASN A 37 -18.17 -10.48 -4.80
CA ASN A 37 -17.95 -11.56 -5.74
C ASN A 37 -18.88 -12.77 -5.53
N ASN A 38 -20.15 -12.53 -5.17
CA ASN A 38 -21.19 -13.56 -5.03
C ASN A 38 -20.84 -14.72 -4.08
N GLY A 39 -20.05 -14.46 -3.04
CA GLY A 39 -19.62 -15.42 -2.02
C GLY A 39 -18.24 -16.04 -2.27
N ASP A 40 -17.72 -15.97 -3.49
CA ASP A 40 -16.40 -16.46 -3.85
C ASP A 40 -15.32 -15.49 -3.38
N LEU A 41 -14.16 -16.03 -2.98
CA LEU A 41 -13.02 -15.22 -2.57
C LEU A 41 -11.95 -15.27 -3.65
N GLU A 42 -11.60 -14.09 -4.15
CA GLU A 42 -10.50 -13.85 -5.06
C GLU A 42 -9.60 -12.77 -4.46
N ASP A 43 -8.31 -12.81 -4.80
CA ASP A 43 -7.33 -11.82 -4.32
C ASP A 43 -7.65 -10.40 -4.85
N GLU A 44 -8.27 -10.33 -6.01
CA GLU A 44 -8.72 -9.09 -6.64
C GLU A 44 -10.11 -9.29 -7.28
N VAL A 45 -11.03 -8.36 -7.02
CA VAL A 45 -12.40 -8.38 -7.55
C VAL A 45 -12.61 -7.14 -8.42
N GLU A 46 -12.94 -7.33 -9.69
CA GLU A 46 -13.21 -6.23 -10.61
C GLU A 46 -14.58 -5.58 -10.33
N VAL A 47 -14.59 -4.24 -10.25
CA VAL A 47 -15.78 -3.42 -10.05
C VAL A 47 -15.79 -2.27 -11.06
N GLY A 48 -16.08 -2.64 -12.32
CA GLY A 48 -16.11 -1.70 -13.43
C GLY A 48 -14.71 -1.18 -13.77
N GLU A 49 -14.48 0.12 -13.60
CA GLU A 49 -13.21 0.76 -13.94
C GLU A 49 -12.15 0.67 -12.83
N VAL A 50 -12.51 0.10 -11.68
CA VAL A 50 -11.60 -0.15 -10.55
C VAL A 50 -11.67 -1.62 -10.14
N SER A 51 -10.72 -2.06 -9.33
CA SER A 51 -10.76 -3.36 -8.66
C SER A 51 -10.46 -3.21 -7.18
N TRP A 52 -10.93 -4.16 -6.38
CA TRP A 52 -10.71 -4.20 -4.94
C TRP A 52 -9.89 -5.42 -4.60
N SER A 53 -8.89 -5.29 -3.74
CA SER A 53 -8.04 -6.39 -3.32
C SER A 53 -7.74 -6.36 -1.82
N ASN A 54 -7.26 -7.49 -1.33
CA ASN A 54 -6.67 -7.54 0.00
C ASN A 54 -5.30 -6.85 0.02
N GLU A 55 -4.80 -6.64 1.23
CA GLU A 55 -3.41 -6.25 1.50
C GLU A 55 -2.73 -7.25 2.44
N LEU A 56 -1.51 -6.95 2.92
CA LEU A 56 -0.77 -7.72 3.93
C LEU A 56 -1.63 -8.12 5.15
N VAL A 57 -2.57 -7.26 5.55
CA VAL A 57 -3.40 -7.42 6.75
C VAL A 57 -4.90 -7.46 6.42
N SER A 58 -5.64 -8.28 7.14
CA SER A 58 -7.06 -8.56 6.89
C SER A 58 -8.03 -7.42 7.21
N HIS A 59 -7.53 -6.33 7.79
CA HIS A 59 -8.31 -5.13 8.09
C HIS A 59 -8.04 -3.97 7.13
N VAL A 60 -7.21 -4.16 6.10
CA VAL A 60 -7.00 -3.18 5.04
C VAL A 60 -7.58 -3.72 3.75
N ILE A 61 -8.29 -2.87 3.03
CA ILE A 61 -8.75 -3.13 1.66
C ILE A 61 -8.13 -2.08 0.73
N GLU A 62 -7.65 -2.52 -0.42
CA GLU A 62 -7.13 -1.66 -1.47
C GLU A 62 -8.18 -1.46 -2.56
N ILE A 63 -8.33 -0.23 -3.05
CA ILE A 63 -9.03 0.10 -4.29
C ILE A 63 -7.98 0.56 -5.29
N LYS A 64 -7.95 -0.03 -6.48
CA LYS A 64 -7.04 0.35 -7.56
C LYS A 64 -7.77 0.62 -8.86
N GLY A 65 -7.22 1.48 -9.71
CA GLY A 65 -7.70 1.60 -11.09
C GLY A 65 -7.47 0.29 -11.85
N ASN A 66 -8.50 -0.22 -12.53
CA ASN A 66 -8.37 -1.43 -13.36
C ASN A 66 -7.60 -1.09 -14.65
N GLY A 67 -6.28 -1.31 -14.60
CA GLY A 67 -5.35 -0.92 -15.66
C GLY A 67 -5.12 0.59 -15.79
N PRO A 68 -4.30 1.02 -16.76
CA PRO A 68 -3.93 2.43 -16.92
C PRO A 68 -5.12 3.33 -17.31
N LYS A 69 -5.33 4.42 -16.60
CA LYS A 69 -6.44 5.37 -16.81
C LYS A 69 -5.94 6.71 -17.35
N LYS A 70 -6.66 7.29 -18.32
CA LYS A 70 -6.32 8.60 -18.89
C LYS A 70 -7.04 9.77 -18.23
N ASP A 71 -8.20 9.52 -17.64
CA ASP A 71 -9.11 10.51 -17.10
C ASP A 71 -9.16 10.39 -15.57
N LEU A 72 -8.30 11.15 -14.88
CA LEU A 72 -8.24 11.19 -13.42
C LEU A 72 -9.55 11.68 -12.78
N PRO A 73 -10.22 12.76 -13.26
CA PRO A 73 -11.53 13.16 -12.74
C PRO A 73 -12.62 12.09 -12.85
N LYS A 74 -12.60 11.28 -13.91
CA LYS A 74 -13.49 10.11 -14.00
C LYS A 74 -13.09 9.05 -12.97
N LEU A 75 -11.80 8.73 -12.87
CA LEU A 75 -11.29 7.74 -11.92
C LEU A 75 -11.63 8.10 -10.47
N GLU A 76 -11.55 9.38 -10.09
CA GLU A 76 -11.96 9.89 -8.78
C GLU A 76 -13.41 9.52 -8.46
N LYS A 77 -14.32 9.68 -9.43
CA LYS A 77 -15.74 9.32 -9.26
C LYS A 77 -15.90 7.82 -9.10
N ASP A 78 -15.15 7.01 -9.87
CA ASP A 78 -15.18 5.55 -9.80
C ASP A 78 -14.68 5.05 -8.42
N PHE A 79 -13.62 5.66 -7.88
CA PHE A 79 -13.14 5.43 -6.51
C PHE A 79 -14.20 5.80 -5.48
N HIS A 80 -14.81 6.99 -5.61
CA HIS A 80 -15.85 7.43 -4.68
C HIS A 80 -17.06 6.48 -4.66
N GLN A 81 -17.52 6.00 -5.82
CA GLN A 81 -18.59 5.00 -5.88
C GLN A 81 -18.17 3.69 -5.21
N SER A 82 -16.90 3.27 -5.35
CA SER A 82 -16.39 2.10 -4.66
C SER A 82 -16.38 2.25 -3.14
N LEU A 83 -15.98 3.42 -2.62
CA LEU A 83 -16.04 3.72 -1.19
C LEU A 83 -17.47 3.61 -0.65
N LEU A 84 -18.46 4.13 -1.39
CA LEU A 84 -19.87 4.01 -1.01
C LEU A 84 -20.32 2.54 -0.99
N LYS A 85 -19.97 1.78 -2.03
CA LYS A 85 -20.37 0.37 -2.16
C LYS A 85 -19.70 -0.54 -1.12
N ILE A 86 -18.41 -0.31 -0.82
CA ILE A 86 -17.71 -1.04 0.24
C ILE A 86 -18.36 -0.75 1.60
N ASN A 87 -18.67 0.51 1.92
CA ASN A 87 -19.36 0.84 3.15
C ASN A 87 -20.75 0.19 3.24
N GLN A 88 -21.50 0.10 2.13
CA GLN A 88 -22.77 -0.64 2.09
C GLN A 88 -22.60 -2.13 2.45
N HIS A 89 -21.56 -2.79 1.93
CA HIS A 89 -21.26 -4.18 2.30
C HIS A 89 -20.90 -4.33 3.79
N LEU A 90 -20.27 -3.31 4.37
CA LEU A 90 -19.85 -3.27 5.77
C LEU A 90 -20.99 -2.96 6.76
N GLU A 91 -22.14 -2.47 6.31
CA GLU A 91 -23.28 -2.07 7.17
C GLU A 91 -23.76 -3.21 8.08
N ASN A 92 -23.89 -4.42 7.51
CA ASN A 92 -24.36 -5.60 8.26
C ASN A 92 -23.42 -6.01 9.39
N GLU A 93 -22.15 -5.62 9.30
CA GLU A 93 -21.13 -5.90 10.30
C GLU A 93 -20.93 -4.76 11.28
N LYS A 94 -21.70 -3.66 11.18
CA LYS A 94 -21.43 -2.41 11.92
C LYS A 94 -19.99 -1.98 11.73
N ALA A 95 -19.56 -1.93 10.48
CA ALA A 95 -18.21 -1.55 10.11
C ALA A 95 -18.24 -0.42 9.08
N GLN A 96 -17.12 0.29 8.94
CA GLN A 96 -16.93 1.35 7.96
C GLN A 96 -15.45 1.48 7.60
N LEU A 97 -15.18 2.18 6.50
CA LEU A 97 -13.84 2.59 6.12
C LEU A 97 -13.37 3.78 6.96
N LEU A 98 -12.12 3.74 7.43
CA LEU A 98 -11.50 4.82 8.17
C LEU A 98 -10.69 5.73 7.23
N PRO A 99 -10.92 7.06 7.23
CA PRO A 99 -10.00 8.01 6.58
C PRO A 99 -8.72 8.18 7.43
N THR A 100 -7.65 8.75 6.85
CA THR A 100 -6.31 9.02 7.44
C THR A 100 -5.22 8.05 6.98
N ALA A 101 -3.96 8.43 7.22
CA ALA A 101 -2.77 7.64 6.89
C ALA A 101 -2.43 6.53 7.91
N MET A 102 -2.99 6.60 9.13
CA MET A 102 -2.84 5.61 10.19
C MET A 102 -4.05 5.63 11.12
N HIS A 103 -4.43 4.47 11.63
CA HIS A 103 -5.36 4.33 12.73
C HIS A 103 -4.83 5.02 14.02
N PRO A 104 -5.59 5.97 14.61
CA PRO A 104 -5.09 6.78 15.73
C PRO A 104 -4.84 6.00 17.04
N TRP A 105 -5.52 4.87 17.27
CA TRP A 105 -5.40 4.10 18.52
C TRP A 105 -5.26 2.58 18.37
N MET A 106 -4.97 2.09 17.17
CA MET A 106 -4.75 0.66 16.98
C MET A 106 -3.48 0.27 17.74
N ASN A 107 -3.54 -0.80 18.51
CA ASN A 107 -2.40 -1.50 19.04
C ASN A 107 -2.04 -2.67 18.09
N PRO A 108 -1.01 -2.50 17.25
CA PRO A 108 -0.76 -3.46 16.18
C PRO A 108 -0.25 -4.81 16.71
N TYR A 109 0.36 -4.86 17.90
CA TYR A 109 0.79 -6.12 18.52
C TYR A 109 -0.36 -6.98 19.05
N LYS A 110 -1.55 -6.40 19.25
CA LYS A 110 -2.73 -7.11 19.71
C LYS A 110 -3.75 -7.36 18.60
N GLU A 111 -3.82 -6.44 17.63
CA GLU A 111 -4.92 -6.39 16.67
C GLU A 111 -4.52 -6.83 15.26
N THR A 112 -3.22 -6.92 14.94
CA THR A 112 -2.77 -7.34 13.59
C THR A 112 -3.21 -8.77 13.30
N LYS A 113 -3.93 -8.94 12.18
CA LYS A 113 -4.18 -10.23 11.55
C LYS A 113 -3.70 -10.17 10.12
N LEU A 114 -2.75 -11.04 9.77
CA LEU A 114 -2.26 -11.17 8.40
C LEU A 114 -3.34 -11.78 7.52
N TRP A 115 -3.34 -11.38 6.25
CA TRP A 115 -4.21 -11.99 5.26
C TRP A 115 -3.87 -13.49 5.10
N PRO A 116 -4.84 -14.41 5.32
CA PRO A 116 -4.54 -15.84 5.36
C PRO A 116 -4.72 -16.55 4.02
N HIS A 117 -5.06 -15.84 2.94
CA HIS A 117 -5.40 -16.41 1.64
C HIS A 117 -4.44 -15.95 0.54
N GLY A 118 -4.60 -16.50 -0.69
CA GLY A 118 -3.90 -16.00 -1.87
C GLY A 118 -2.38 -15.98 -1.73
N SER A 119 -1.83 -14.76 -1.80
CA SER A 119 -0.40 -14.42 -1.59
C SER A 119 0.12 -14.66 -0.15
N LYS A 120 -0.53 -15.54 0.62
CA LYS A 120 -0.19 -15.89 2.00
C LYS A 120 1.29 -16.24 2.20
N GLU A 121 1.88 -17.00 1.28
CA GLU A 121 3.30 -17.40 1.37
C GLU A 121 4.24 -16.18 1.40
N ILE A 122 3.91 -15.15 0.63
CA ILE A 122 4.65 -13.88 0.57
C ILE A 122 4.48 -13.12 1.89
N TYR A 123 3.25 -13.00 2.39
CA TYR A 123 2.95 -12.33 3.66
C TYR A 123 3.58 -13.03 4.86
N GLU A 124 3.62 -14.36 4.86
CA GLU A 124 4.31 -15.18 5.86
C GLU A 124 5.83 -14.99 5.79
N ALA A 125 6.41 -14.90 4.60
CA ALA A 125 7.83 -14.59 4.42
C ALA A 125 8.17 -13.19 4.96
N TYR A 126 7.39 -12.16 4.62
CA TYR A 126 7.54 -10.82 5.19
C TYR A 126 7.46 -10.85 6.72
N ASN A 127 6.43 -11.50 7.28
CA ASN A 127 6.24 -11.54 8.72
C ASN A 127 7.37 -12.30 9.44
N ARG A 128 7.86 -13.40 8.86
CA ARG A 128 8.99 -14.17 9.39
C ARG A 128 10.27 -13.32 9.44
N ILE A 129 10.51 -12.49 8.43
CA ILE A 129 11.74 -11.69 8.31
C ILE A 129 11.67 -10.41 9.15
N PHE A 130 10.54 -9.70 9.10
CA PHE A 130 10.43 -8.34 9.63
C PHE A 130 9.47 -8.16 10.82
N ASN A 131 8.69 -9.19 11.16
CA ASN A 131 7.63 -9.13 12.16
C ASN A 131 6.61 -8.00 11.89
N CYS A 132 5.63 -8.30 11.04
CA CYS A 132 4.70 -7.31 10.48
C CYS A 132 3.62 -6.79 11.44
N GLN A 133 3.78 -7.01 12.75
CA GLN A 133 2.86 -6.55 13.80
C GLN A 133 3.14 -5.12 14.31
N GLY A 134 4.13 -4.43 13.75
CA GLY A 134 4.44 -3.03 14.12
C GLY A 134 3.65 -2.01 13.30
N HIS A 135 3.57 -0.77 13.79
CA HIS A 135 2.87 0.31 13.09
C HIS A 135 3.31 0.49 11.64
N GLY A 136 4.61 0.30 11.34
CA GLY A 136 5.19 0.43 10.00
C GLY A 136 4.78 -0.65 9.00
N TRP A 137 3.91 -1.58 9.41
CA TRP A 137 3.41 -2.68 8.61
C TRP A 137 1.89 -2.73 8.62
N SER A 138 1.29 -2.84 9.81
CA SER A 138 -0.13 -3.14 9.94
C SER A 138 -1.01 -1.93 10.28
N ASN A 139 -0.40 -0.77 10.53
CA ASN A 139 -1.11 0.47 10.83
C ASN A 139 -0.73 1.59 9.84
N LEU A 140 -0.76 1.30 8.54
CA LEU A 140 -0.53 2.29 7.47
C LEU A 140 -1.67 2.24 6.44
N GLN A 141 -1.97 3.40 5.86
CA GLN A 141 -2.82 3.57 4.68
C GLN A 141 -2.11 4.49 3.71
N SER A 142 -2.26 4.23 2.41
CA SER A 142 -1.54 4.92 1.35
C SER A 142 -2.46 5.37 0.23
N VAL A 143 -1.99 6.34 -0.54
CA VAL A 143 -2.43 6.54 -1.93
C VAL A 143 -1.19 6.45 -2.80
N HIS A 144 -1.20 5.56 -3.79
CA HIS A 144 -0.11 5.40 -4.74
C HIS A 144 -0.46 6.04 -6.07
N ILE A 145 0.56 6.55 -6.74
CA ILE A 145 0.47 7.00 -8.13
C ILE A 145 1.51 6.26 -8.96
N ASN A 146 1.03 5.51 -9.94
CA ASN A 146 1.84 4.79 -10.91
C ASN A 146 1.91 5.59 -12.21
N LEU A 147 3.13 5.96 -12.61
CA LEU A 147 3.39 6.75 -13.80
C LEU A 147 4.18 5.90 -14.83
N PRO A 148 3.68 5.76 -16.07
CA PRO A 148 4.37 5.00 -17.10
C PRO A 148 5.55 5.77 -17.69
N TRP A 149 6.47 5.05 -18.33
CA TRP A 149 7.55 5.60 -19.15
C TRP A 149 7.84 4.66 -20.31
N LYS A 150 8.28 5.18 -21.46
CA LYS A 150 8.51 4.35 -22.66
C LYS A 150 9.97 3.95 -22.92
N ASN A 151 10.93 4.65 -22.34
CA ASN A 151 12.36 4.45 -22.58
C ASN A 151 13.22 5.00 -21.43
N ASP A 152 14.53 4.79 -21.50
CA ASP A 152 15.49 5.22 -20.47
C ASP A 152 15.51 6.75 -20.25
N GLU A 153 15.31 7.54 -21.30
CA GLU A 153 15.24 9.00 -21.17
C GLU A 153 14.04 9.42 -20.30
N GLU A 154 12.86 8.87 -20.59
CA GLU A 154 11.66 9.13 -19.80
C GLU A 154 11.78 8.60 -18.37
N PHE A 155 12.34 7.39 -18.19
CA PHE A 155 12.65 6.84 -16.87
C PHE A 155 13.53 7.79 -16.05
N GLY A 156 14.65 8.25 -16.62
CA GLY A 156 15.58 9.13 -15.94
C GLY A 156 14.96 10.48 -15.56
N ARG A 157 14.14 11.05 -16.45
CA ARG A 157 13.42 12.31 -16.16
C ARG A 157 12.37 12.14 -15.07
N LEU A 158 11.58 11.06 -15.11
CA LEU A 158 10.60 10.75 -14.08
C LEU A 158 11.28 10.53 -12.74
N HIS A 159 12.32 9.70 -12.69
CA HIS A 159 13.03 9.38 -11.46
C HIS A 159 13.68 10.63 -10.84
N ALA A 160 14.29 11.50 -11.65
CA ALA A 160 14.80 12.78 -11.19
C ALA A 160 13.71 13.67 -10.58
N ALA A 161 12.54 13.77 -11.22
CA ALA A 161 11.42 14.56 -10.73
C ALA A 161 10.84 14.00 -9.43
N VAL A 162 10.64 12.68 -9.33
CA VAL A 162 10.16 12.01 -8.11
C VAL A 162 11.07 12.34 -6.93
N ARG A 163 12.40 12.25 -7.09
CA ARG A 163 13.35 12.57 -6.01
C ARG A 163 13.22 14.02 -5.49
N LEU A 164 12.82 14.96 -6.35
CA LEU A 164 12.60 16.36 -5.96
C LEU A 164 11.26 16.57 -5.25
N VAL A 165 10.22 15.88 -5.70
CA VAL A 165 8.84 16.06 -5.21
C VAL A 165 8.56 15.25 -3.95
N LEU A 166 9.10 14.02 -3.86
CA LEU A 166 8.86 13.09 -2.76
C LEU A 166 9.07 13.68 -1.35
N PRO A 167 10.11 14.50 -1.05
CA PRO A 167 10.26 15.08 0.28
C PRO A 167 9.24 16.19 0.60
N LEU A 168 8.51 16.71 -0.40
CA LEU A 168 7.50 17.75 -0.22
C LEU A 168 6.11 17.19 0.08
N ILE A 169 5.79 16.00 -0.44
CA ILE A 169 4.48 15.35 -0.29
C ILE A 169 4.06 15.23 1.18
N PRO A 170 4.92 14.79 2.12
CA PRO A 170 4.53 14.66 3.53
C PRO A 170 4.04 15.98 4.12
N GLY A 171 4.63 17.12 3.73
CA GLY A 171 4.21 18.44 4.20
C GLY A 171 2.78 18.83 3.78
N MET A 172 2.24 18.20 2.73
CA MET A 172 0.90 18.47 2.21
C MET A 172 -0.11 17.37 2.57
N ALA A 173 0.34 16.12 2.64
CA ALA A 173 -0.52 14.95 2.78
C ALA A 173 -0.54 14.34 4.20
N ALA A 174 0.28 14.88 5.12
CA ALA A 174 0.36 14.40 6.49
C ALA A 174 -1.03 14.30 7.16
N SER A 175 -1.39 13.10 7.59
CA SER A 175 -2.68 12.82 8.22
C SER A 175 -2.59 11.75 9.29
N SER A 176 -1.44 11.60 9.96
CA SER A 176 -1.22 10.61 11.02
C SER A 176 -0.60 11.22 12.28
N PRO A 177 -1.16 12.30 12.88
CA PRO A 177 -0.56 12.96 14.03
C PRO A 177 -0.74 12.23 15.37
N ILE A 178 -1.67 11.28 15.44
CA ILE A 178 -2.03 10.55 16.67
C ILE A 178 -1.57 9.09 16.54
N VAL A 179 -0.93 8.57 17.58
CA VAL A 179 -0.46 7.18 17.68
C VAL A 179 -0.84 6.64 19.06
N GLU A 180 -1.51 5.50 19.12
CA GLU A 180 -1.97 4.84 20.36
C GLU A 180 -2.70 5.80 21.33
N ASN A 181 -3.62 6.63 20.82
CA ASN A 181 -4.35 7.68 21.56
C ASN A 181 -3.53 8.92 21.98
N HIS A 182 -2.27 9.03 21.58
CA HIS A 182 -1.41 10.15 21.93
C HIS A 182 -1.15 11.06 20.73
N LEU A 183 -1.46 12.34 20.89
CA LEU A 183 -1.01 13.36 19.94
C LEU A 183 0.52 13.45 20.00
N THR A 184 1.17 13.27 18.85
CA THR A 184 2.61 13.36 18.73
C THR A 184 3.04 14.77 18.33
N SER A 185 4.34 15.05 18.38
CA SER A 185 4.89 16.33 17.90
C SER A 185 5.05 16.38 16.37
N ARG A 186 4.66 15.33 15.64
CA ARG A 186 4.88 15.18 14.20
C ARG A 186 3.54 14.99 13.48
N PRO A 187 3.33 15.65 12.33
CA PRO A 187 2.06 15.54 11.61
C PRO A 187 1.93 14.23 10.82
N ASP A 188 3.05 13.60 10.46
CA ASP A 188 3.12 12.35 9.69
C ASP A 188 3.96 11.31 10.45
N ASN A 189 3.29 10.44 11.22
CA ASN A 189 3.94 9.29 11.84
C ASN A 189 4.02 8.08 10.91
N ARG A 190 3.14 8.00 9.90
CA ARG A 190 3.11 6.91 8.91
C ARG A 190 4.49 6.71 8.31
N LEU A 191 5.08 7.79 7.79
CA LEU A 191 6.40 7.71 7.14
C LEU A 191 7.56 7.40 8.09
N LEU A 192 7.44 7.78 9.36
CA LEU A 192 8.48 7.47 10.36
C LEU A 192 8.50 5.98 10.67
N PHE A 193 7.32 5.39 10.87
CA PHE A 193 7.21 3.97 11.11
C PHE A 193 7.54 3.17 9.85
N TYR A 194 7.14 3.65 8.68
CA TYR A 194 7.49 3.04 7.40
C TYR A 194 9.00 3.00 7.18
N HIS A 195 9.72 4.11 7.44
CA HIS A 195 11.19 4.15 7.31
C HIS A 195 11.91 3.06 8.11
N GLU A 196 11.35 2.65 9.25
CA GLU A 196 11.95 1.65 10.15
C GLU A 196 11.45 0.22 9.91
N ASN A 197 10.47 0.01 9.02
CA ASN A 197 9.73 -1.25 8.95
C ASN A 197 10.60 -2.44 8.50
N GLN A 198 11.59 -2.18 7.65
CA GLN A 198 12.50 -3.17 7.05
C GLN A 198 13.95 -3.01 7.53
N LYS A 199 14.18 -2.39 8.71
CA LYS A 199 15.52 -2.15 9.27
C LYS A 199 16.45 -3.37 9.39
N ALA A 200 15.91 -4.59 9.34
CA ALA A 200 16.71 -5.82 9.29
C ALA A 200 17.50 -5.95 7.97
N VAL A 201 16.99 -5.38 6.88
CA VAL A 201 17.63 -5.32 5.57
C VAL A 201 17.50 -3.89 5.02
N PRO A 202 18.34 -2.94 5.51
CA PRO A 202 18.17 -1.51 5.22
C PRO A 202 18.24 -1.12 3.74
N SER A 203 18.82 -1.98 2.89
CA SER A 203 18.90 -1.74 1.44
C SER A 203 17.53 -1.72 0.75
N ILE A 204 16.49 -2.29 1.35
CA ILE A 204 15.14 -2.34 0.74
C ILE A 204 14.50 -0.94 0.79
N THR A 205 14.39 -0.35 1.98
CA THR A 205 13.84 1.01 2.14
C THR A 205 14.81 2.10 1.67
N GLY A 206 16.12 1.83 1.73
CA GLY A 206 17.15 2.79 1.34
C GLY A 206 17.07 4.08 2.15
N ALA A 207 17.28 5.22 1.48
CA ALA A 207 17.20 6.54 2.11
C ALA A 207 15.78 7.16 2.07
N VAL A 208 14.75 6.38 1.72
CA VAL A 208 13.37 6.82 1.36
C VAL A 208 13.31 7.72 0.12
N ILE A 209 14.20 8.71 0.01
CA ILE A 209 14.47 9.39 -1.25
C ILE A 209 15.39 8.50 -2.08
N PRO A 210 14.93 8.00 -3.26
CA PRO A 210 15.70 7.05 -4.06
C PRO A 210 17.07 7.58 -4.49
N GLU A 211 18.01 6.68 -4.76
CA GLU A 211 19.33 7.03 -5.29
C GLU A 211 19.24 7.72 -6.67
N ALA A 212 20.28 8.42 -7.08
CA ALA A 212 20.32 9.08 -8.40
C ALA A 212 20.57 8.07 -9.54
N ILE A 213 19.57 7.25 -9.85
CA ILE A 213 19.58 6.26 -10.93
C ILE A 213 18.71 6.76 -12.09
N PHE A 214 19.22 6.69 -13.31
CA PHE A 214 18.57 7.28 -14.49
C PHE A 214 18.49 6.35 -15.71
N THR A 215 18.80 5.07 -15.53
CA THR A 215 18.66 4.05 -16.58
C THR A 215 18.00 2.81 -16.01
N LEU A 216 17.28 2.06 -16.84
CA LEU A 216 16.67 0.80 -16.43
C LEU A 216 17.74 -0.21 -15.94
N GLN A 217 18.88 -0.25 -16.62
CA GLN A 217 20.00 -1.13 -16.23
C GLN A 217 20.50 -0.80 -14.82
N GLY A 218 20.67 0.49 -14.50
CA GLY A 218 21.10 0.92 -13.16
C GLY A 218 20.09 0.53 -12.08
N TYR A 219 18.79 0.62 -12.38
CA TYR A 219 17.73 0.21 -11.46
C TYR A 219 17.71 -1.30 -11.25
N GLN A 220 17.90 -2.09 -12.33
CA GLN A 220 18.03 -3.54 -12.22
C GLN A 220 19.25 -3.96 -11.40
N ASP A 221 20.36 -3.24 -11.49
CA ASP A 221 21.56 -3.54 -10.69
C ASP A 221 21.37 -3.17 -9.21
N LEU A 222 20.58 -2.12 -8.91
CA LEU A 222 20.10 -1.85 -7.55
C LEU A 222 19.24 -3.02 -7.02
N LEU A 223 18.25 -3.47 -7.78
CA LEU A 223 17.40 -4.59 -7.37
C LEU A 223 18.22 -5.87 -7.11
N LYS A 224 19.17 -6.22 -7.98
CA LYS A 224 20.07 -7.37 -7.77
C LYS A 224 20.87 -7.26 -6.47
N ARG A 225 21.26 -6.04 -6.08
CA ARG A 225 21.90 -5.80 -4.79
C ARG A 225 20.92 -6.07 -3.65
N ILE A 226 19.71 -5.51 -3.71
CA ILE A 226 18.67 -5.74 -2.69
C ILE A 226 18.38 -7.24 -2.53
N PHE A 227 18.26 -7.97 -3.64
CA PHE A 227 18.04 -9.42 -3.65
C PHE A 227 19.18 -10.20 -2.98
N ARG A 228 20.42 -9.76 -3.17
CA ARG A 228 21.57 -10.36 -2.48
C ARG A 228 21.56 -10.03 -0.98
N ASP A 229 21.18 -8.81 -0.63
CA ASP A 229 21.22 -8.32 0.74
C ASP A 229 20.12 -8.98 1.60
N ILE A 230 18.94 -9.31 1.02
CA ILE A 230 17.88 -10.07 1.72
C ILE A 230 18.09 -11.60 1.73
N ALA A 231 18.85 -12.16 0.80
CA ALA A 231 19.01 -13.62 0.64
C ALA A 231 19.36 -14.40 1.93
N PRO A 232 20.18 -13.87 2.87
CA PRO A 232 20.43 -14.54 4.16
C PRO A 232 19.18 -14.69 5.04
N HIS A 233 18.20 -13.79 4.87
CA HIS A 233 16.92 -13.80 5.57
C HIS A 233 15.81 -14.51 4.76
N ASP A 234 15.96 -14.59 3.44
CA ASP A 234 15.00 -15.22 2.52
C ASP A 234 15.68 -16.29 1.63
N PRO A 235 16.05 -17.45 2.19
CA PRO A 235 16.81 -18.48 1.47
C PRO A 235 16.05 -19.07 0.28
N ASP A 236 14.72 -19.09 0.36
CA ASP A 236 13.83 -19.64 -0.68
C ASP A 236 13.53 -18.62 -1.78
N LYS A 237 13.99 -17.37 -1.65
CA LYS A 237 13.81 -16.27 -2.60
C LYS A 237 12.34 -16.00 -2.93
N ILE A 238 11.50 -16.03 -1.90
CA ILE A 238 10.06 -15.74 -1.98
C ILE A 238 9.86 -14.24 -2.26
N LEU A 239 10.63 -13.38 -1.59
CA LEU A 239 10.59 -11.93 -1.75
C LEU A 239 11.57 -11.52 -2.85
N GLN A 240 11.06 -11.33 -4.07
CA GLN A 240 11.82 -10.90 -5.25
C GLN A 240 10.93 -10.07 -6.19
N HIS A 241 11.56 -9.36 -7.12
CA HIS A 241 10.88 -8.59 -8.16
C HIS A 241 9.88 -7.58 -7.58
N GLN A 242 8.59 -7.70 -7.88
CA GLN A 242 7.55 -6.78 -7.40
C GLN A 242 7.28 -6.86 -5.90
N TRP A 243 7.81 -7.88 -5.22
CA TRP A 243 7.64 -8.11 -3.78
C TRP A 243 8.82 -7.58 -2.95
N LEU A 244 9.63 -6.67 -3.51
CA LEU A 244 10.72 -5.97 -2.83
C LEU A 244 10.95 -4.56 -3.37
#